data_AF-A0A1E1V700-F1
#
_entry.id   AF-A0A1E1V700-F1
#
_cell.length_a   1.000
_cell.length_b   1.000
_cell.length_c   1.000
_cell.angle_alpha   90.00
_cell.angle_beta   90.00
_cell.angle_gamma   90.00
#
_symmetry.space_group_name_H-M   'P 1'
#
loop_
_entity.id
_entity.type
_entity.pdbx_description
1 polymer ?
#
loop_
_entity_poly.entity_id
_entity_poly.type
_entity_poly.pdbx_seq_one_letter_code
_entity_poly.pdbx_strand_id
1 'polypeptide(L)'
;MSEPTGTREGRRKRRAAKLLAATLILYLGVSYLILPAVWKRIEREPELSARTMLTANAQGIPGDPINVGLIGTRDDVVRAFHAAGWYPADPVTLRTSLEIIGSVLLDRPYKTAPVSPLYFEGRREDLAFEKPAGASADRREHVRLWQALANGTDARPVWLGSATFDSGVTLSRDTGQVTHRIAPAVDEERNRLVEGLNSARMVVSIDQMKGIGPTLTGRNAEGDPYYSDGEIWIARLVMAGSEAAKPAEITAPPSLIQLKDAAFSLGTRLFAD
;
A
#
# COMPACT_ATOMS: atom_id res chain seq x y z
N MET A 1 35.90 62.33 12.75
CA MET A 1 34.92 61.76 13.69
C MET A 1 34.40 60.47 13.07
N SER A 2 35.02 59.34 13.38
CA SER A 2 34.71 58.02 12.81
C SER A 2 33.94 57.19 13.84
N GLU A 3 32.69 56.82 13.53
CA GLU A 3 31.87 55.93 14.36
C GLU A 3 32.48 54.52 14.46
N PRO A 4 32.37 53.84 15.61
CA PRO A 4 32.96 52.51 15.80
C PRO A 4 32.12 51.42 15.13
N THR A 5 32.56 50.99 13.94
CA THR A 5 31.99 49.91 13.11
C THR A 5 31.92 48.54 13.80
N GLY A 6 32.75 48.29 14.83
CA GLY A 6 32.87 46.98 15.50
C GLY A 6 31.65 46.53 16.33
N THR A 7 30.78 47.44 16.76
CA THR A 7 29.64 47.10 17.64
C THR A 7 28.41 46.57 16.87
N ARG A 8 28.24 46.99 15.60
CA ARG A 8 27.13 46.56 14.73
C ARG A 8 27.31 45.13 14.23
N GLU A 9 28.54 44.72 13.93
CA GLU A 9 28.83 43.39 13.39
C GLU A 9 28.60 42.27 14.43
N GLY A 10 29.03 42.49 15.67
CA GLY A 10 28.77 41.55 16.78
C GLY A 10 27.29 41.39 17.12
N ARG A 11 26.50 42.47 17.02
CA ARG A 11 25.02 42.41 17.17
C ARG A 11 24.36 41.63 16.04
N ARG A 12 24.81 41.79 14.79
CA ARG A 12 24.31 41.04 13.64
C ARG A 12 24.59 39.54 13.79
N LYS A 13 25.82 39.15 14.14
CA LYS A 13 26.20 37.75 14.37
C LYS A 13 25.40 37.10 15.51
N ARG A 14 25.19 37.81 16.64
CA ARG A 14 24.33 37.33 17.73
C ARG A 14 22.85 37.16 17.33
N ARG A 15 22.31 38.08 16.51
CA ARG A 15 20.94 37.95 16.00
C ARG A 15 20.81 36.77 15.04
N ALA A 16 21.78 36.59 14.13
CA ALA A 16 21.81 35.45 13.22
C ALA A 16 21.91 34.11 13.98
N ALA A 17 22.78 34.02 14.98
CA ALA A 17 22.90 32.82 15.82
C ALA A 17 21.61 32.52 16.60
N LYS A 18 20.93 33.55 17.12
CA LYS A 18 19.62 33.39 17.79
C LYS A 18 18.53 32.93 16.83
N LEU A 19 18.49 33.47 15.62
CA LEU A 19 17.55 33.04 14.58
C LEU A 19 17.82 31.59 14.17
N LEU A 20 19.08 31.22 13.93
CA LEU A 20 19.46 29.85 13.62
C LEU A 20 19.06 28.87 14.73
N ALA A 21 19.34 29.22 15.99
CA ALA A 21 18.95 28.42 17.14
C ALA A 21 17.42 28.30 17.26
N ALA A 22 16.68 29.39 17.05
CA ALA A 22 15.22 29.38 17.06
C ALA A 22 14.65 28.49 15.93
N THR A 23 15.20 28.58 14.72
CA THR A 23 14.82 27.73 13.59
C THR A 23 15.11 26.26 13.86
N LEU A 24 16.28 25.94 14.45
CA LEU A 24 16.63 24.57 14.84
C LEU A 24 15.70 24.03 15.92
N ILE A 25 15.40 24.81 16.96
CA ILE A 25 14.46 24.41 18.01
C ILE A 25 13.07 24.19 17.43
N LEU A 26 12.60 25.09 16.56
CA LEU A 26 11.32 24.94 15.88
C LEU A 26 11.28 23.69 15.00
N TYR A 27 12.33 23.45 14.21
CA TYR A 27 12.46 22.24 13.40
C TYR A 27 12.42 20.98 14.25
N LEU A 28 13.19 20.94 15.35
CA LEU A 28 13.22 19.79 16.25
C LEU A 28 11.86 19.57 16.92
N GLY A 29 11.21 20.63 17.40
CA GLY A 29 9.88 20.55 18.00
C GLY A 29 8.82 20.07 17.01
N VAL A 30 8.84 20.59 15.78
CA VAL A 30 7.90 20.20 14.74
C VAL A 30 8.13 18.74 14.32
N SER A 31 9.36 18.37 13.95
CA SER A 31 9.68 17.06 13.37
C SER A 31 9.62 15.90 14.38
N TYR A 32 9.98 16.13 15.64
CA TYR A 32 10.12 15.06 16.63
C TYR A 32 9.02 15.04 17.70
N LEU A 33 8.22 16.11 17.84
CA LEU A 33 7.12 16.15 18.80
C LEU A 33 5.75 16.33 18.11
N ILE A 34 5.59 17.41 17.33
CA ILE A 34 4.28 17.78 16.78
C ILE A 34 3.84 16.81 15.67
N LEU A 35 4.68 16.58 14.65
CA LEU A 35 4.38 15.68 13.53
C LEU A 35 4.06 14.25 14.01
N PRO A 36 4.88 13.61 14.86
CA PRO A 36 4.57 12.28 15.37
C PRO A 36 3.28 12.22 16.19
N ALA A 37 2.99 13.24 17.01
CA ALA A 37 1.76 13.29 17.82
C ALA A 37 0.51 13.46 16.96
N VAL A 38 0.61 14.29 15.91
CA VAL A 38 -0.44 14.46 14.91
C VAL A 38 -0.67 13.16 14.13
N TRP A 39 0.40 12.49 13.70
CA TRP A 39 0.31 11.23 12.95
C TRP A 39 -0.40 10.16 13.76
N LYS A 40 -0.02 9.98 15.03
CA LYS A 40 -0.69 9.03 15.95
C LYS A 40 -2.18 9.29 16.15
N ARG A 41 -2.65 10.53 15.96
CA ARG A 41 -4.06 10.89 16.13
C ARG A 41 -4.89 10.66 14.87
N ILE A 42 -4.24 10.70 13.72
CA ILE A 42 -4.86 10.50 12.40
C ILE A 42 -4.83 9.03 12.00
N GLU A 43 -3.77 8.32 12.40
CA GLU A 43 -3.57 6.91 12.12
C GLU A 43 -4.75 6.09 12.66
N ARG A 44 -5.51 5.49 11.75
CA ARG A 44 -6.72 4.75 12.10
C ARG A 44 -6.42 3.33 12.58
N GLU A 45 -5.23 2.80 12.23
CA GLU A 45 -4.79 1.45 12.60
C GLU A 45 -3.37 1.49 13.21
N PRO A 46 -3.21 2.02 14.44
CA PRO A 46 -1.90 2.24 15.05
C PRO A 46 -1.07 0.96 15.19
N GLU A 47 -1.72 -0.21 15.38
CA GLU A 47 -1.04 -1.51 15.46
C GLU A 47 -0.37 -1.92 14.14
N LEU A 48 -0.92 -1.52 13.00
CA LEU A 48 -0.36 -1.82 11.69
C LEU A 48 0.78 -0.86 11.35
N SER A 49 0.71 0.41 11.79
CA SER A 49 1.70 1.45 11.45
C SER A 49 3.14 1.15 11.93
N ALA A 50 3.30 0.22 12.87
CA ALA A 50 4.58 -0.21 13.41
C ALA A 50 5.19 -1.42 12.66
N ARG A 51 4.43 -2.08 11.77
CA ARG A 51 4.85 -3.29 11.05
C ARG A 51 5.65 -2.92 9.81
N THR A 52 6.53 -3.83 9.40
CA THR A 52 7.26 -3.71 8.13
C THR A 52 6.32 -4.13 7.00
N MET A 53 5.90 -3.17 6.17
CA MET A 53 4.94 -3.37 5.07
C MET A 53 5.56 -4.00 3.83
N LEU A 54 6.26 -5.11 4.02
CA LEU A 54 7.02 -5.81 2.98
C LEU A 54 6.81 -7.31 3.13
N THR A 55 6.52 -7.98 2.02
CA THR A 55 6.42 -9.44 1.99
C THR A 55 7.81 -10.07 1.87
N ALA A 56 7.89 -11.39 2.01
CA ALA A 56 9.09 -12.17 1.74
C ALA A 56 8.73 -13.50 1.07
N ASN A 57 9.66 -14.10 0.33
CA ASN A 57 9.51 -15.47 -0.14
C ASN A 57 9.82 -16.49 0.99
N ALA A 58 9.72 -17.78 0.68
CA ALA A 58 9.98 -18.87 1.64
C ALA A 58 11.42 -18.87 2.21
N GLN A 59 12.36 -18.23 1.52
CA GLN A 59 13.76 -18.09 1.93
C GLN A 59 14.01 -16.80 2.75
N GLY A 60 12.99 -15.98 2.97
CA GLY A 60 13.11 -14.71 3.68
C GLY A 60 13.67 -13.57 2.83
N ILE A 61 13.76 -13.73 1.52
CA ILE A 61 14.18 -12.66 0.60
C ILE A 61 13.01 -11.68 0.48
N PRO A 62 13.25 -10.35 0.63
CA PRO A 62 12.21 -9.34 0.46
C PRO A 62 11.48 -9.45 -0.88
N GLY A 63 10.15 -9.49 -0.80
CA GLY A 63 9.25 -9.58 -1.94
C GLY A 63 8.64 -8.23 -2.32
N ASP A 64 7.37 -8.28 -2.73
CA ASP A 64 6.60 -7.09 -3.08
C ASP A 64 6.10 -6.34 -1.82
N PRO A 65 5.91 -5.01 -1.90
CA PRO A 65 5.38 -4.23 -0.78
C PRO A 65 3.90 -4.54 -0.53
N ILE A 66 3.47 -4.32 0.71
CA ILE A 66 2.05 -4.19 1.03
C ILE A 66 1.62 -2.78 0.59
N ASN A 67 0.68 -2.71 -0.35
CA ASN A 67 0.21 -1.46 -0.96
C ASN A 67 -1.31 -1.28 -0.89
N VAL A 68 -2.06 -2.31 -0.50
CA VAL A 68 -3.52 -2.23 -0.34
C VAL A 68 -3.96 -2.82 0.99
N GLY A 69 -5.07 -2.33 1.54
CA GLY A 69 -5.76 -2.99 2.63
C GLY A 69 -7.27 -2.93 2.47
N LEU A 70 -7.97 -3.85 3.13
CA LEU A 70 -9.42 -3.99 3.06
C LEU A 70 -9.98 -4.14 4.46
N ILE A 71 -11.09 -3.46 4.76
CA ILE A 71 -11.82 -3.65 6.02
C ILE A 71 -13.12 -4.37 5.72
N GLY A 72 -13.24 -5.60 6.22
CA GLY A 72 -14.42 -6.42 6.02
C GLY A 72 -14.24 -7.87 6.40
N THR A 73 -15.34 -8.60 6.48
CA THR A 73 -15.28 -10.05 6.70
C THR A 73 -14.67 -10.73 5.47
N ARG A 74 -14.19 -11.97 5.63
CA ARG A 74 -13.69 -12.78 4.53
C ARG A 74 -14.70 -12.87 3.38
N ASP A 75 -15.98 -12.98 3.73
CA ASP A 75 -17.08 -13.05 2.77
C ASP A 75 -17.30 -11.73 2.03
N ASP A 76 -17.13 -10.60 2.71
CA ASP A 76 -17.21 -9.27 2.08
C ASP A 76 -16.09 -9.11 1.05
N VAL A 77 -14.86 -9.54 1.39
CA VAL A 77 -13.72 -9.55 0.46
C VAL A 77 -14.04 -10.40 -0.76
N VAL A 78 -14.42 -11.67 -0.56
CA VAL A 78 -14.71 -12.60 -1.66
C VAL A 78 -15.82 -12.06 -2.58
N ARG A 79 -16.91 -11.52 -2.02
CA ARG A 79 -17.99 -10.90 -2.80
C ARG A 79 -17.53 -9.65 -3.56
N ALA A 80 -16.73 -8.80 -2.91
CA ALA A 80 -16.24 -7.56 -3.53
C ALA A 80 -15.33 -7.85 -4.74
N PHE A 81 -14.42 -8.81 -4.59
CA PHE A 81 -13.54 -9.25 -5.67
C PHE A 81 -14.32 -9.87 -6.83
N HIS A 82 -15.27 -10.76 -6.53
CA HIS A 82 -16.14 -11.35 -7.55
C HIS A 82 -16.95 -10.30 -8.31
N ALA A 83 -17.56 -9.32 -7.61
CA ALA A 83 -18.31 -8.23 -8.23
C ALA A 83 -17.43 -7.34 -9.14
N ALA A 84 -16.14 -7.20 -8.81
CA ALA A 84 -15.16 -6.47 -9.62
C ALA A 84 -14.50 -7.31 -10.74
N GLY A 85 -14.97 -8.54 -10.95
CA GLY A 85 -14.50 -9.43 -12.01
C GLY A 85 -13.17 -10.14 -11.74
N TRP A 86 -12.80 -10.28 -10.46
CA TRP A 86 -11.63 -11.04 -10.03
C TRP A 86 -11.99 -12.50 -9.72
N TYR A 87 -11.04 -13.39 -9.94
CA TYR A 87 -11.19 -14.82 -9.74
C TYR A 87 -10.15 -15.35 -8.74
N PRO A 88 -10.47 -16.34 -7.89
CA PRO A 88 -9.49 -16.94 -7.00
C PRO A 88 -8.34 -17.61 -7.77
N ALA A 89 -7.11 -17.36 -7.33
CA ALA A 89 -5.91 -17.84 -8.02
C ALA A 89 -5.47 -19.27 -7.62
N ASP A 90 -5.98 -19.84 -6.51
CA ASP A 90 -5.67 -21.19 -6.04
C ASP A 90 -6.95 -21.95 -5.61
N PRO A 91 -7.17 -23.21 -6.05
CA PRO A 91 -8.27 -24.06 -5.60
C PRO A 91 -8.35 -24.31 -4.09
N VAL A 92 -7.22 -24.25 -3.36
CA VAL A 92 -7.22 -24.40 -1.89
C VAL A 92 -7.98 -23.25 -1.23
N THR A 93 -7.94 -22.05 -1.82
CA THR A 93 -8.72 -20.89 -1.40
C THR A 93 -10.22 -21.06 -1.67
N LEU A 94 -10.60 -21.88 -2.67
CA LEU A 94 -11.99 -22.17 -3.02
C LEU A 94 -12.67 -23.05 -1.97
N ARG A 95 -12.01 -24.09 -1.43
CA ARG A 95 -12.66 -25.03 -0.49
C ARG A 95 -13.29 -24.34 0.72
N THR A 96 -12.67 -23.28 1.20
CA THR A 96 -13.16 -22.50 2.34
C THR A 96 -14.12 -21.37 1.94
N SER A 97 -14.33 -21.11 0.65
CA SER A 97 -15.15 -19.99 0.12
C SER A 97 -16.37 -20.45 -0.71
N LEU A 98 -16.50 -21.76 -0.92
CA LEU A 98 -17.49 -22.38 -1.83
C LEU A 98 -18.94 -22.30 -1.35
N GLU A 99 -19.22 -21.96 -0.08
CA GLU A 99 -20.61 -21.85 0.40
C GLU A 99 -21.31 -20.55 -0.06
N ILE A 100 -20.59 -19.57 -0.63
CA ILE A 100 -21.14 -18.24 -0.95
C ILE A 100 -21.22 -17.98 -2.46
N ILE A 101 -20.42 -18.66 -3.28
CA ILE A 101 -20.39 -18.50 -4.74
C ILE A 101 -20.64 -19.87 -5.37
N GLY A 102 -21.88 -20.35 -5.28
CA GLY A 102 -22.26 -21.72 -5.65
C GLY A 102 -22.10 -22.13 -7.13
N SER A 103 -21.37 -21.41 -7.99
CA SER A 103 -21.32 -21.81 -9.42
C SER A 103 -20.17 -21.27 -10.30
N VAL A 104 -19.05 -20.76 -9.78
CA VAL A 104 -18.06 -20.10 -10.68
C VAL A 104 -16.74 -20.85 -10.92
N LEU A 105 -16.30 -21.83 -10.13
CA LEU A 105 -14.93 -22.36 -10.27
C LEU A 105 -14.79 -23.89 -10.19
N LEU A 106 -15.32 -24.62 -11.18
CA LEU A 106 -15.11 -26.07 -11.25
C LEU A 106 -14.74 -26.60 -12.63
N ASP A 107 -14.02 -25.82 -13.46
CA ASP A 107 -13.61 -26.33 -14.78
C ASP A 107 -12.18 -26.00 -15.23
N ARG A 108 -11.26 -25.73 -14.29
CA ARG A 108 -9.82 -25.77 -14.60
C ARG A 108 -9.06 -26.73 -13.69
N PRO A 109 -8.70 -27.92 -14.20
CA PRO A 109 -7.76 -28.79 -13.50
C PRO A 109 -6.36 -28.18 -13.60
N TYR A 110 -5.87 -27.54 -12.53
CA TYR A 110 -4.46 -27.20 -12.39
C TYR A 110 -3.81 -28.17 -11.41
N LYS A 111 -2.92 -29.04 -11.92
CA LYS A 111 -2.22 -30.09 -11.17
C LYS A 111 -0.91 -29.65 -10.52
N THR A 112 -0.57 -28.37 -10.54
CA THR A 112 0.59 -27.80 -9.83
C THR A 112 0.39 -26.28 -9.78
N ALA A 113 0.37 -25.68 -8.58
CA ALA A 113 0.21 -24.23 -8.44
C ALA A 113 1.46 -23.53 -9.01
N PRO A 114 1.36 -22.68 -10.05
CA PRO A 114 2.53 -22.04 -10.68
C PRO A 114 2.97 -20.77 -9.95
N VAL A 115 2.42 -20.48 -8.76
CA VAL A 115 2.66 -19.24 -8.03
C VAL A 115 3.40 -19.54 -6.74
N SER A 116 4.61 -19.00 -6.60
CA SER A 116 5.37 -19.09 -5.36
C SER A 116 4.60 -18.42 -4.22
N PRO A 117 4.50 -19.05 -3.04
CA PRO A 117 3.85 -18.44 -1.88
C PRO A 117 4.64 -17.21 -1.44
N LEU A 118 3.91 -16.15 -1.07
CA LEU A 118 4.48 -14.99 -0.41
C LEU A 118 4.10 -15.03 1.07
N TYR A 119 5.00 -14.50 1.89
CA TYR A 119 4.88 -14.50 3.33
C TYR A 119 4.84 -13.06 3.81
N PHE A 120 3.88 -12.78 4.68
CA PHE A 120 3.84 -11.53 5.43
C PHE A 120 3.95 -11.90 6.91
N GLU A 121 4.95 -11.35 7.60
CA GLU A 121 5.27 -11.67 9.00
C GLU A 121 5.43 -13.19 9.24
N GLY A 122 6.03 -13.90 8.29
CA GLY A 122 6.26 -15.35 8.36
C GLY A 122 5.02 -16.21 8.08
N ARG A 123 3.88 -15.61 7.73
CA ARG A 123 2.63 -16.31 7.43
C ARG A 123 2.32 -16.28 5.93
N ARG A 124 1.98 -17.44 5.36
CA ARG A 124 1.52 -17.55 3.97
C ARG A 124 0.21 -16.79 3.75
N GLU A 125 -0.02 -16.31 2.54
CA GLU A 125 -1.27 -15.64 2.14
C GLU A 125 -2.54 -16.44 2.49
N ASP A 126 -3.61 -15.73 2.89
CA ASP A 126 -4.91 -16.34 3.19
C ASP A 126 -5.79 -16.45 1.94
N LEU A 127 -5.76 -15.42 1.10
CA LEU A 127 -6.51 -15.32 -0.13
C LEU A 127 -5.60 -14.82 -1.25
N ALA A 128 -5.85 -15.30 -2.46
CA ALA A 128 -5.21 -14.79 -3.66
C ALA A 128 -6.24 -14.70 -4.79
N PHE A 129 -6.21 -13.59 -5.53
CA PHE A 129 -7.08 -13.35 -6.66
C PHE A 129 -6.27 -12.92 -7.89
N GLU A 130 -6.76 -13.30 -9.06
CA GLU A 130 -6.24 -12.89 -10.36
C GLU A 130 -7.36 -12.34 -11.25
N LYS A 131 -7.00 -11.39 -12.11
CA LYS A 131 -7.88 -10.84 -13.14
C LYS A 131 -7.13 -10.76 -14.46
N PRO A 132 -7.62 -11.40 -15.54
CA PRO A 132 -6.98 -11.35 -16.84
C PRO A 132 -6.87 -9.92 -17.37
N ALA A 133 -5.70 -9.57 -17.91
CA ALA A 133 -5.47 -8.26 -18.50
C ALA A 133 -5.20 -8.38 -20.01
N GLY A 134 -6.21 -8.07 -20.82
CA GLY A 134 -6.14 -8.18 -22.27
C GLY A 134 -6.40 -9.60 -22.80
N ALA A 135 -5.89 -9.89 -23.99
CA ALA A 135 -6.21 -11.13 -24.72
C ALA A 135 -5.27 -12.32 -24.42
N SER A 136 -4.13 -12.07 -23.77
CA SER A 136 -3.08 -13.08 -23.55
C SER A 136 -3.01 -13.48 -22.07
N ALA A 137 -2.74 -14.76 -21.83
CA ALA A 137 -2.70 -15.33 -20.47
C ALA A 137 -1.42 -14.96 -19.69
N ASP A 138 -0.43 -14.35 -20.34
CA ASP A 138 0.83 -13.90 -19.73
C ASP A 138 0.71 -12.55 -19.02
N ARG A 139 -0.46 -11.90 -19.11
CA ARG A 139 -0.74 -10.62 -18.45
C ARG A 139 -1.96 -10.72 -17.55
N ARG A 140 -1.74 -10.48 -16.26
CA ARG A 140 -2.79 -10.56 -15.24
C ARG A 140 -2.51 -9.59 -14.10
N GLU A 141 -3.58 -9.00 -13.61
CA GLU A 141 -3.57 -8.33 -12.31
C GLU A 141 -3.62 -9.42 -11.24
N HIS A 142 -2.82 -9.29 -10.19
CA HIS A 142 -2.72 -10.28 -9.13
C HIS A 142 -2.74 -9.58 -7.78
N VAL A 143 -3.47 -10.16 -6.82
CA VAL A 143 -3.40 -9.70 -5.42
C VAL A 143 -3.33 -10.88 -4.48
N ARG A 144 -2.52 -10.74 -3.43
CA ARG A 144 -2.48 -11.65 -2.28
C ARG A 144 -2.90 -10.87 -1.04
N LEU A 145 -3.67 -11.51 -0.18
CA LEU A 145 -4.25 -10.90 1.02
C LEU A 145 -3.92 -11.73 2.26
N TRP A 146 -3.63 -11.04 3.34
CA TRP A 146 -3.43 -11.56 4.68
C TRP A 146 -4.40 -10.87 5.62
N GLN A 147 -5.18 -11.63 6.38
CA GLN A 147 -5.91 -11.10 7.53
C GLN A 147 -4.88 -10.68 8.59
N ALA A 148 -4.64 -9.37 8.68
CA ALA A 148 -3.63 -8.79 9.56
C ALA A 148 -4.18 -8.54 10.97
N LEU A 149 -5.47 -8.23 11.08
CA LEU A 149 -6.21 -8.08 12.33
C LEU A 149 -7.55 -8.81 12.24
N ALA A 150 -7.90 -9.57 13.29
CA ALA A 150 -9.22 -10.18 13.41
C ALA A 150 -10.30 -9.11 13.69
N ASN A 151 -9.94 -8.09 14.48
CA ASN A 151 -10.80 -6.96 14.82
C ASN A 151 -9.95 -5.69 14.79
N GLY A 152 -10.12 -4.85 13.76
CA GLY A 152 -9.55 -3.50 13.69
C GLY A 152 -10.39 -2.50 14.49
N THR A 153 -10.12 -1.21 14.30
CA THR A 153 -10.77 -0.12 15.06
C THR A 153 -12.30 -0.11 14.93
N ASP A 154 -12.84 -0.57 13.80
CA ASP A 154 -14.28 -0.65 13.56
C ASP A 154 -14.91 -2.00 13.94
N ALA A 155 -14.22 -2.81 14.76
CA ALA A 155 -14.62 -4.18 15.13
C ALA A 155 -14.86 -5.11 13.93
N ARG A 156 -14.17 -4.83 12.81
CA ARG A 156 -14.18 -5.65 11.59
C ARG A 156 -12.77 -6.12 11.27
N PRO A 157 -12.62 -7.28 10.60
CA PRO A 157 -11.29 -7.74 10.19
C PRO A 157 -10.61 -6.76 9.23
N VAL A 158 -9.29 -6.64 9.38
CA VAL A 158 -8.44 -5.85 8.48
C VAL A 158 -7.55 -6.79 7.71
N TRP A 159 -7.59 -6.66 6.40
CA TRP A 159 -6.76 -7.40 5.46
C TRP A 159 -5.69 -6.45 4.92
N LEU A 160 -4.46 -6.92 4.87
CA LEU A 160 -3.37 -6.28 4.16
C LEU A 160 -3.06 -7.08 2.90
N GLY A 161 -2.67 -6.38 1.83
CA GLY A 161 -2.47 -6.99 0.54
C GLY A 161 -1.33 -6.42 -0.24
N SER A 162 -0.80 -7.26 -1.12
CA SER A 162 0.17 -6.89 -2.15
C SER A 162 -0.49 -7.11 -3.51
N ALA A 163 -0.80 -6.00 -4.18
CA ALA A 163 -1.33 -5.97 -5.54
C ALA A 163 -0.19 -5.69 -6.53
N THR A 164 -0.07 -6.56 -7.54
CA THR A 164 0.99 -6.53 -8.55
C THR A 164 0.44 -6.86 -9.94
N PHE A 165 1.20 -6.51 -10.97
CA PHE A 165 0.88 -6.82 -12.35
C PHE A 165 1.88 -7.80 -12.89
N ASP A 166 1.42 -8.96 -13.34
CA ASP A 166 2.24 -9.83 -14.16
C ASP A 166 2.25 -9.25 -15.58
N SER A 167 3.41 -8.77 -16.02
CA SER A 167 3.62 -8.10 -17.32
C SER A 167 4.11 -9.04 -18.43
N GLY A 168 4.34 -10.32 -18.10
CA GLY A 168 4.81 -11.35 -19.02
C GLY A 168 5.54 -12.47 -18.28
N VAL A 169 6.15 -13.37 -19.05
CA VAL A 169 6.93 -14.51 -18.53
C VAL A 169 8.44 -14.21 -18.64
N THR A 170 9.21 -14.60 -17.63
CA THR A 170 10.67 -14.46 -17.55
C THR A 170 11.30 -15.70 -16.90
N LEU A 171 12.62 -15.78 -16.87
CA LEU A 171 13.34 -16.79 -16.07
C LEU A 171 13.78 -16.16 -14.75
N SER A 172 13.49 -16.84 -13.64
CA SER A 172 13.98 -16.48 -12.30
C SER A 172 15.50 -16.46 -12.32
N ARG A 173 16.10 -15.36 -11.85
CA ARG A 173 17.56 -15.21 -11.81
C ARG A 173 18.22 -16.19 -10.86
N ASP A 174 17.55 -16.53 -9.77
CA ASP A 174 18.10 -17.34 -8.69
C ASP A 174 17.94 -18.85 -8.93
N THR A 175 16.83 -19.25 -9.57
CA THR A 175 16.49 -20.67 -9.76
C THR A 175 16.53 -21.14 -11.21
N GLY A 176 16.56 -20.20 -12.18
CA GLY A 176 16.41 -20.52 -13.60
C GLY A 176 15.02 -21.04 -13.99
N GLN A 177 14.04 -21.05 -13.08
CA GLN A 177 12.68 -21.50 -13.36
C GLN A 177 11.89 -20.43 -14.15
N VAL A 178 10.94 -20.87 -14.96
CA VAL A 178 9.98 -19.97 -15.62
C VAL A 178 9.11 -19.32 -14.55
N THR A 179 9.17 -18.00 -14.44
CA THR A 179 8.38 -17.17 -13.51
C THR A 179 7.75 -16.01 -14.26
N HIS A 180 6.85 -15.27 -13.63
CA HIS A 180 6.29 -14.07 -14.23
C HIS A 180 7.12 -12.84 -13.89
N ARG A 181 7.13 -11.85 -14.78
CA ARG A 181 7.75 -10.55 -14.56
C ARG A 181 6.72 -9.62 -13.94
N ILE A 182 7.00 -9.11 -12.76
CA ILE A 182 6.16 -8.10 -12.12
C ILE A 182 6.47 -6.71 -12.71
N ALA A 183 5.44 -5.95 -13.06
CA ALA A 183 5.61 -4.59 -13.53
C ALA A 183 6.10 -3.67 -12.40
N PRO A 184 6.96 -2.69 -12.70
CA PRO A 184 7.57 -1.86 -11.65
C PRO A 184 6.61 -0.88 -10.97
N ALA A 185 5.50 -0.54 -11.62
CA ALA A 185 4.54 0.46 -11.16
C ALA A 185 3.48 -0.15 -10.20
N VAL A 186 3.90 -0.63 -9.03
CA VAL A 186 3.00 -1.37 -8.12
C VAL A 186 1.83 -0.52 -7.60
N ASP A 187 1.99 0.81 -7.52
CA ASP A 187 0.91 1.70 -7.10
C ASP A 187 -0.19 1.84 -8.16
N GLU A 188 0.15 1.69 -9.45
CA GLU A 188 -0.88 1.69 -10.49
C GLU A 188 -1.81 0.50 -10.35
N GLU A 189 -1.29 -0.66 -9.91
CA GLU A 189 -2.08 -1.85 -9.63
C GLU A 189 -2.95 -1.71 -8.39
N ARG A 190 -2.40 -1.13 -7.32
CA ARG A 190 -3.19 -0.71 -6.16
C ARG A 190 -4.36 0.17 -6.60
N ASN A 191 -4.10 1.18 -7.41
CA ASN A 191 -5.13 2.12 -7.87
C ASN A 191 -6.18 1.39 -8.72
N ARG A 192 -5.77 0.58 -9.72
CA ARG A 192 -6.67 -0.23 -10.55
C ARG A 192 -7.57 -1.14 -9.73
N LEU A 193 -7.00 -1.83 -8.74
CA LEU A 193 -7.75 -2.72 -7.85
C LEU A 193 -8.80 -1.94 -7.06
N VAL A 194 -8.40 -0.86 -6.38
CA VAL A 194 -9.33 -0.08 -5.54
C VAL A 194 -10.39 0.61 -6.39
N GLU A 195 -10.04 1.16 -7.55
CA GLU A 195 -10.97 1.73 -8.51
C GLU A 195 -11.97 0.69 -9.03
N GLY A 196 -11.50 -0.53 -9.32
CA GLY A 196 -12.35 -1.64 -9.75
C GLY A 196 -13.38 -2.04 -8.68
N LEU A 197 -12.94 -2.21 -7.42
CA LEU A 197 -13.83 -2.49 -6.29
C LEU A 197 -14.84 -1.35 -6.07
N ASN A 198 -14.39 -0.11 -6.20
CA ASN A 198 -15.22 1.07 -6.01
C ASN A 198 -16.26 1.23 -7.13
N SER A 199 -15.86 0.98 -8.37
CA SER A 199 -16.75 0.99 -9.56
C SER A 199 -17.81 -0.11 -9.48
N ALA A 200 -17.47 -1.26 -8.88
CA ALA A 200 -18.42 -2.32 -8.56
C ALA A 200 -19.36 -1.96 -7.38
N ARG A 201 -19.25 -0.76 -6.81
CA ARG A 201 -20.02 -0.27 -5.64
C ARG A 201 -19.82 -1.14 -4.39
N MET A 202 -18.63 -1.72 -4.24
CA MET A 202 -18.30 -2.58 -3.10
C MET A 202 -17.52 -1.86 -1.99
N VAL A 203 -17.25 -0.56 -2.16
CA VAL A 203 -16.44 0.26 -1.25
C VAL A 203 -17.28 1.40 -0.67
N VAL A 204 -17.24 1.54 0.65
CA VAL A 204 -17.93 2.59 1.42
C VAL A 204 -17.04 3.82 1.58
N SER A 205 -15.75 3.62 1.84
CA SER A 205 -14.76 4.68 1.99
C SER A 205 -13.38 4.16 1.59
N ILE A 206 -12.52 5.07 1.14
CA ILE A 206 -11.11 4.77 0.86
C ILE A 206 -10.28 5.73 1.71
N ASP A 207 -9.42 5.19 2.56
CA ASP A 207 -8.51 5.96 3.42
C ASP A 207 -7.05 5.63 3.05
N GLN A 208 -6.11 6.47 3.44
CA GLN A 208 -4.67 6.22 3.26
C GLN A 208 -4.02 5.86 4.60
N MET A 209 -3.05 4.97 4.54
CA MET A 209 -2.27 4.50 5.67
C MET A 209 -0.78 4.45 5.29
N LYS A 210 0.10 4.69 6.27
CA LYS A 210 1.54 4.54 6.07
C LYS A 210 1.89 3.12 5.63
N GLY A 211 2.52 2.99 4.47
CA GLY A 211 3.08 1.74 3.96
C GLY A 211 4.58 1.62 4.23
N ILE A 212 5.29 1.09 3.23
CA ILE A 212 6.75 0.92 3.28
C ILE A 212 7.53 2.24 3.20
N GLY A 213 6.86 3.34 2.82
CA GLY A 213 7.48 4.63 2.55
C GLY A 213 8.05 4.75 1.12
N PRO A 214 8.31 5.98 0.64
CA PRO A 214 8.68 6.22 -0.74
C PRO A 214 9.88 5.38 -1.19
N THR A 215 9.70 4.64 -2.27
CA THR A 215 10.68 3.67 -2.78
C THR A 215 10.89 3.89 -4.28
N LEU A 216 12.11 4.23 -4.71
CA LEU A 216 12.42 4.51 -6.12
C LEU A 216 13.18 3.38 -6.83
N THR A 217 13.83 2.51 -6.06
CA THR A 217 14.73 1.46 -6.59
C THR A 217 14.52 0.14 -5.86
N GLY A 218 13.26 -0.18 -5.55
CA GLY A 218 12.89 -1.43 -4.89
C GLY A 218 13.13 -2.63 -5.79
N ARG A 219 13.32 -3.81 -5.19
CA ARG A 219 13.37 -5.09 -5.89
C ARG A 219 12.59 -6.14 -5.11
N ASN A 220 11.83 -6.96 -5.80
CA ASN A 220 11.16 -8.09 -5.20
C ASN A 220 12.07 -9.33 -5.18
N ALA A 221 11.52 -10.46 -4.71
CA ALA A 221 12.27 -11.67 -4.45
C ALA A 221 12.80 -12.32 -5.74
N GLU A 222 12.14 -12.08 -6.87
CA GLU A 222 12.55 -12.53 -8.21
C GLU A 222 13.58 -11.60 -8.86
N GLY A 223 13.85 -10.45 -8.22
CA GLY A 223 14.78 -9.43 -8.68
C GLY A 223 14.18 -8.40 -9.63
N ASP A 224 12.86 -8.42 -9.84
CA ASP A 224 12.17 -7.41 -10.64
C ASP A 224 12.16 -6.06 -9.90
N PRO A 225 12.42 -4.94 -10.61
CA PRO A 225 12.41 -3.63 -9.99
C PRO A 225 10.99 -3.17 -9.70
N TYR A 226 10.80 -2.39 -8.64
CA TYR A 226 9.56 -1.67 -8.38
C TYR A 226 9.81 -0.26 -7.82
N TYR A 227 8.81 0.60 -7.98
CA TYR A 227 8.74 1.90 -7.32
C TYR A 227 7.34 2.12 -6.71
N SER A 228 7.30 2.84 -5.59
CA SER A 228 6.08 3.13 -4.85
C SER A 228 6.16 4.48 -4.14
N ASP A 229 5.03 5.19 -4.05
CA ASP A 229 4.80 6.34 -3.17
C ASP A 229 4.91 5.95 -1.69
N GLY A 230 4.84 4.65 -1.39
CA GLY A 230 5.03 4.10 -0.06
C GLY A 230 3.80 4.08 0.81
N GLU A 231 2.62 4.35 0.25
CA GLU A 231 1.35 4.43 0.95
C GLU A 231 0.49 3.20 0.69
N ILE A 232 -0.35 2.85 1.67
CA ILE A 232 -1.37 1.82 1.56
C ILE A 232 -2.73 2.49 1.40
N TRP A 233 -3.50 2.07 0.41
CA TRP A 233 -4.91 2.46 0.30
C TRP A 233 -5.79 1.44 1.00
N ILE A 234 -6.54 1.88 2.00
CA ILE A 234 -7.45 1.07 2.81
C ILE A 234 -8.88 1.27 2.30
N ALA A 235 -9.43 0.26 1.64
CA ALA A 235 -10.82 0.26 1.17
C ALA A 235 -11.74 -0.41 2.21
N ARG A 236 -12.71 0.34 2.72
CA ARG A 236 -13.75 -0.19 3.60
C ARG A 236 -14.84 -0.84 2.77
N LEU A 237 -15.03 -2.14 2.93
CA LEU A 237 -16.01 -2.88 2.14
C LEU A 237 -17.42 -2.73 2.71
N VAL A 238 -18.40 -2.75 1.80
CA VAL A 238 -19.81 -2.93 2.12
C VAL A 238 -20.04 -4.19 2.96
N MET A 239 -21.11 -4.21 3.75
CA MET A 239 -21.44 -5.37 4.59
C MET A 239 -22.41 -6.31 3.87
N ALA A 240 -22.14 -7.62 3.94
CA ALA A 240 -23.12 -8.66 3.62
C ALA A 240 -23.74 -8.54 2.22
N GLY A 241 -22.95 -8.17 1.20
CA GLY A 241 -23.42 -8.11 -0.19
C GLY A 241 -24.36 -6.94 -0.50
N SER A 242 -24.49 -5.96 0.41
CA SER A 242 -25.05 -4.65 0.06
C SER A 242 -24.16 -3.93 -0.95
N GLU A 243 -24.72 -2.98 -1.69
CA GLU A 243 -23.96 -2.10 -2.59
C GLU A 243 -23.92 -0.69 -2.01
N ALA A 244 -22.82 0.02 -2.21
CA ALA A 244 -22.71 1.42 -1.88
C ALA A 244 -23.68 2.25 -2.74
N ALA A 245 -24.32 3.25 -2.12
CA ALA A 245 -25.28 4.12 -2.83
C ALA A 245 -24.62 4.97 -3.93
N LYS A 246 -23.34 5.31 -3.76
CA LYS A 246 -22.49 6.00 -4.72
C LYS A 246 -21.05 5.49 -4.58
N PRO A 247 -20.20 5.64 -5.62
CA PRO A 247 -18.77 5.38 -5.49
C PRO A 247 -18.17 6.20 -4.34
N ALA A 248 -17.31 5.56 -3.56
CA ALA A 248 -16.55 6.22 -2.51
C ALA A 248 -15.57 7.23 -3.12
N GLU A 249 -15.47 8.40 -2.50
CA GLU A 249 -14.37 9.31 -2.74
C GLU A 249 -13.18 8.88 -1.88
N ILE A 250 -11.97 9.06 -2.39
CA ILE A 250 -10.76 8.89 -1.58
C ILE A 250 -10.80 9.99 -0.52
N THR A 251 -10.90 9.60 0.75
CA THR A 251 -10.81 10.54 1.85
C THR A 251 -9.44 11.18 1.75
N ALA A 252 -9.42 12.47 1.40
CA ALA A 252 -8.16 13.19 1.30
C ALA A 252 -7.42 13.04 2.63
N PRO A 253 -6.10 12.79 2.59
CA PRO A 253 -5.36 12.67 3.83
C PRO A 253 -5.56 13.98 4.61
N PRO A 254 -5.77 13.92 5.94
CA PRO A 254 -6.14 15.09 6.73
C PRO A 254 -5.24 16.29 6.41
N SER A 255 -5.80 17.50 6.48
CA SER A 255 -5.21 18.75 5.97
C SER A 255 -3.72 18.97 6.27
N LEU A 256 -3.21 18.42 7.37
CA LEU A 256 -1.79 18.37 7.72
C LEU A 256 -0.89 17.62 6.73
N ILE A 257 -1.37 16.56 6.09
CA ILE A 257 -0.65 15.79 5.07
C ILE A 257 -0.66 16.58 3.75
N GLN A 258 -1.77 17.21 3.38
CA GLN A 258 -1.81 18.10 2.23
C GLN A 258 -0.85 19.29 2.41
N LEU A 259 -0.74 19.84 3.62
CA LEU A 259 0.25 20.86 3.97
C LEU A 259 1.69 20.34 3.90
N LYS A 260 1.95 19.10 4.35
CA LYS A 260 3.26 18.43 4.23
C LYS A 260 3.65 18.25 2.76
N ASP A 261 2.73 17.74 1.94
CA ASP A 261 2.98 17.46 0.52
C ASP A 261 3.10 18.76 -0.29
N ALA A 262 2.32 19.78 0.06
CA ALA A 262 2.49 21.13 -0.47
C ALA A 262 3.84 21.73 -0.10
N ALA A 263 4.29 21.60 1.15
CA ALA A 263 5.61 22.08 1.59
C ALA A 263 6.76 21.31 0.92
N PHE A 264 6.61 20.00 0.76
CA PHE A 264 7.59 19.15 0.07
C PHE A 264 7.68 19.49 -1.41
N SER A 265 6.55 19.70 -2.09
CA SER A 265 6.50 20.11 -3.50
C SER A 265 6.99 21.55 -3.74
N LEU A 266 6.80 22.46 -2.78
CA LEU A 266 7.39 23.80 -2.83
C LEU A 266 8.92 23.74 -2.66
N GLY A 267 9.38 22.91 -1.72
CA GLY A 267 10.80 22.69 -1.47
C GLY A 267 11.51 22.13 -2.69
N THR A 268 10.97 21.09 -3.32
CA THR A 268 11.58 20.49 -4.52
C THR A 268 11.63 21.45 -5.72
N ARG A 269 10.66 22.35 -5.87
CA ARG A 269 10.70 23.41 -6.91
C ARG A 269 11.76 24.48 -6.63
N LEU A 270 12.01 24.81 -5.35
CA LEU A 270 13.02 25.82 -4.96
C LEU A 270 14.47 25.32 -5.06
N PHE A 271 14.68 24.00 -5.18
CA PHE A 271 16.01 23.38 -5.35
C PHE A 271 16.23 22.81 -6.77
N ALA A 272 15.28 23.01 -7.68
CA ALA A 272 15.36 22.58 -9.08
C ALA A 272 15.76 23.71 -10.05
N ASP A 273 15.97 24.93 -9.54
CA ASP A 273 16.56 26.10 -10.23
C ASP A 273 17.93 26.44 -9.62
#